data_AF-A0A6B2FZ30-F1
#
_entry.id   AF-A0A6B2FZ30-F1
#
_cell.length_a   1.000
_cell.length_b   1.000
_cell.length_c   1.000
_cell.angle_alpha   90.00
_cell.angle_beta   90.00
_cell.angle_gamma   90.00
#
_symmetry.space_group_name_H-M   'P 1'
#
loop_
_entity.id
_entity.type
_entity.pdbx_description
1 polymer ?
#
loop_
_entity_poly.entity_id
_entity_poly.type
_entity_poly.pdbx_seq_one_letter_code
_entity_poly.pdbx_strand_id
1 'polypeptide(L)'
;IKTVFVLYLQGNQLDNKVRKICEAFQAAIYSVPENPDEKTRMSIGLMSRIKDVELVLFQTSDQRKIIFHEVIKNFNIWRAKILKIKAIFATLNRFSYDTGSRTLVADCWCPSVHVEKVKSALVTAQEAENSDIPAILNTIRTNRQPPTYYLNNKFSVGFQNLVDAYGVATYKEANPALFMIITFPFLFAIMFGDAGHALFIIFAGAFLVLREKHLSKYKNDEMFGMIYAGRYIILLMGLFSFYTGLIYNEIFSKSVYLFQSSWLLPSETSSGLTIADLKNMISKSSSSSANLDPAHFSSSNPYPIGIDPIWMFAVNKISFLNSFKMKTSIIVGFFQMLFGIFLSAINNKFFHRKLEFYAEF
;
A
#
# COMPACT_ATOMS: atom_id res chain seq x y z
N ILE A 1 -17.00 43.28 12.19
CA ILE A 1 -18.18 44.19 12.25
C ILE A 1 -17.68 45.57 11.82
N LYS A 2 -18.25 46.16 10.77
CA LYS A 2 -17.91 47.54 10.40
C LYS A 2 -18.90 48.46 11.09
N THR A 3 -18.40 49.44 11.83
CA THR A 3 -19.21 50.45 12.52
C THR A 3 -19.15 51.77 11.74
N VAL A 4 -20.27 52.46 11.66
CA VAL A 4 -20.34 53.81 11.09
C VAL A 4 -20.29 54.80 12.24
N PHE A 5 -19.44 55.81 12.15
CA PHE A 5 -19.35 56.91 13.11
C PHE A 5 -19.39 58.23 12.36
N VAL A 6 -19.90 59.28 13.01
CA VAL A 6 -20.00 60.64 12.47
C VAL A 6 -19.26 61.56 13.42
N LEU A 7 -18.40 62.42 12.87
CA LEU A 7 -17.66 63.43 13.63
C LEU A 7 -18.15 64.81 13.20
N TYR A 8 -18.63 65.61 14.15
CA TYR A 8 -18.99 67.01 13.91
C TYR A 8 -17.81 67.89 14.29
N LEU A 9 -17.23 68.60 13.31
CA LEU A 9 -16.04 69.43 13.49
C LEU A 9 -16.37 70.87 13.10
N GLN A 10 -16.05 71.83 13.97
CA GLN A 10 -16.19 73.24 13.68
C GLN A 10 -14.80 73.85 13.42
N GLY A 11 -14.45 74.03 12.15
CA GLY A 11 -13.20 74.68 11.72
C GLY A 11 -12.33 73.86 10.74
N ASN A 12 -11.82 74.52 9.70
CA ASN A 12 -11.13 73.88 8.57
C ASN A 12 -9.79 73.21 8.93
N GLN A 13 -9.10 73.66 9.99
CA GLN A 13 -7.82 73.08 10.39
C GLN A 13 -7.96 71.71 11.08
N LEU A 14 -9.12 71.45 11.72
CA LEU A 14 -9.38 70.18 12.40
C LEU A 14 -9.78 69.08 11.42
N ASP A 15 -10.50 69.40 10.32
CA ASP A 15 -10.89 68.44 9.29
C ASP A 15 -9.66 67.72 8.69
N ASN A 16 -8.62 68.47 8.34
CA ASN A 16 -7.38 67.91 7.79
C ASN A 16 -6.63 67.00 8.76
N LYS A 17 -6.67 67.29 10.07
CA LYS A 17 -6.05 66.43 11.10
C LYS A 17 -6.87 65.14 11.29
N VAL A 18 -8.20 65.26 11.33
CA VAL A 18 -9.09 64.10 11.50
C VAL A 18 -9.06 63.20 10.28
N ARG A 19 -9.03 63.73 9.05
CA ARG A 19 -8.84 62.91 7.83
C ARG A 19 -7.57 62.08 7.90
N LYS A 20 -6.43 62.66 8.31
CA LYS A 20 -5.17 61.93 8.50
C LYS A 20 -5.28 60.81 9.55
N ILE A 21 -6.01 61.05 10.65
CA ILE A 21 -6.25 60.04 11.68
C ILE A 21 -7.15 58.93 11.11
N CYS A 22 -8.24 59.27 10.42
CA CYS A 22 -9.14 58.31 9.78
C CYS A 22 -8.41 57.47 8.72
N GLU A 23 -7.55 58.08 7.90
CA GLU A 23 -6.71 57.38 6.93
C GLU A 23 -5.69 56.47 7.62
N ALA A 24 -5.06 56.90 8.71
CA ALA A 24 -4.14 56.07 9.49
C ALA A 24 -4.81 54.82 10.09
N PHE A 25 -6.08 54.94 10.50
CA PHE A 25 -6.91 53.82 10.94
C PHE A 25 -7.63 53.07 9.80
N GLN A 26 -7.32 53.39 8.54
CA GLN A 26 -7.94 52.79 7.35
C GLN A 26 -9.49 52.91 7.31
N ALA A 27 -10.03 53.97 7.93
CA ALA A 27 -11.44 54.27 7.86
C ALA A 27 -11.80 54.85 6.49
N ALA A 28 -12.82 54.28 5.84
CA ALA A 28 -13.34 54.80 4.58
C ALA A 28 -14.18 56.06 4.84
N ILE A 29 -13.74 57.20 4.28
CA ILE A 29 -14.41 58.49 4.44
C ILE A 29 -15.33 58.73 3.23
N TYR A 30 -16.60 59.05 3.49
CA TYR A 30 -17.59 59.35 2.45
C TYR A 30 -18.07 60.80 2.57
N SER A 31 -18.16 61.51 1.44
CA SER A 31 -18.75 62.86 1.39
C SER A 31 -20.27 62.76 1.30
N VAL A 32 -20.97 63.23 2.34
CA VAL A 32 -22.44 63.26 2.38
C VAL A 32 -22.90 64.73 2.28
N PRO A 33 -23.74 65.12 1.31
CA PRO A 33 -24.30 66.47 1.22
C PRO A 33 -25.05 66.84 2.50
N GLU A 34 -25.14 68.13 2.86
CA GLU A 34 -25.85 68.55 4.08
C GLU A 34 -27.37 68.67 3.87
N ASN A 35 -27.79 69.10 2.67
CA ASN A 35 -29.17 69.38 2.29
C ASN A 35 -30.02 68.09 2.16
N PRO A 36 -31.20 67.98 2.81
CA PRO A 36 -32.04 66.77 2.75
C PRO A 36 -32.46 66.35 1.34
N ASP A 37 -32.74 67.30 0.45
CA ASP A 37 -33.15 67.00 -0.93
C ASP A 37 -32.00 66.42 -1.75
N GLU A 38 -30.79 66.94 -1.57
CA GLU A 38 -29.58 66.44 -2.23
C GLU A 38 -29.16 65.06 -1.70
N LYS A 39 -29.30 64.81 -0.39
CA LYS A 39 -29.10 63.47 0.20
C LYS A 39 -30.04 62.45 -0.43
N THR A 40 -31.31 62.80 -0.60
CA THR A 40 -32.32 61.93 -1.20
C THR A 40 -31.99 61.63 -2.67
N ARG A 41 -31.61 62.66 -3.44
CA ARG A 41 -31.14 62.50 -4.83
C ARG A 41 -29.90 61.62 -4.93
N MET A 42 -28.90 61.82 -4.05
CA MET A 42 -27.69 61.01 -4.02
C MET A 42 -27.99 59.55 -3.69
N SER A 43 -28.86 59.29 -2.71
CA SER A 43 -29.30 57.94 -2.34
C SER A 43 -29.97 57.22 -3.52
N ILE A 44 -30.91 57.89 -4.22
CA ILE A 44 -31.58 57.32 -5.40
C ILE A 44 -30.56 57.03 -6.52
N GLY A 45 -29.64 57.95 -6.79
CA GLY A 45 -28.58 57.75 -7.79
C GLY A 45 -27.62 56.61 -7.45
N LEU A 46 -27.25 56.48 -6.16
CA LEU A 46 -26.43 55.37 -5.68
C LEU A 46 -27.17 54.03 -5.77
N MET A 47 -28.46 53.98 -5.44
CA MET A 47 -29.26 52.76 -5.58
C MET A 47 -29.37 52.32 -7.04
N SER A 48 -29.53 53.25 -7.99
CA SER A 48 -29.49 52.92 -9.42
C SER A 48 -28.13 52.37 -9.83
N ARG A 49 -27.03 53.02 -9.43
CA ARG A 49 -25.67 52.55 -9.74
C ARG A 49 -25.37 51.18 -9.14
N ILE A 50 -25.81 50.92 -7.92
CA ILE A 50 -25.67 49.61 -7.26
C ILE A 50 -26.39 48.55 -8.09
N LYS A 51 -27.63 48.82 -8.51
CA LYS A 51 -28.41 47.91 -9.35
C LYS A 51 -27.72 47.62 -10.69
N ASP A 52 -27.15 48.66 -11.32
CA ASP A 52 -26.41 48.50 -12.59
C ASP A 52 -25.15 47.65 -12.40
N VAL A 53 -24.39 47.90 -11.33
CA VAL A 53 -23.19 47.11 -10.98
C VAL A 53 -23.56 45.67 -10.64
N GLU A 54 -24.63 45.43 -9.90
CA GLU A 54 -25.13 44.09 -9.59
C GLU A 54 -25.52 43.33 -10.86
N LEU A 55 -26.14 44.00 -11.83
CA LEU A 55 -26.47 43.41 -13.13
C LEU A 55 -25.21 43.03 -13.92
N VAL A 56 -24.20 43.90 -13.96
CA VAL A 56 -22.91 43.60 -14.60
C VAL A 56 -22.19 42.45 -13.89
N LEU A 57 -22.19 42.44 -12.56
CA LEU A 57 -21.61 41.35 -11.76
C LEU A 57 -22.32 40.02 -12.04
N PHE A 58 -23.64 40.04 -12.16
CA PHE A 58 -24.41 38.85 -12.51
C PHE A 58 -24.04 38.33 -13.91
N GLN A 59 -24.06 39.21 -14.92
CA GLN A 59 -23.73 38.85 -16.30
C GLN A 59 -22.30 38.33 -16.45
N THR A 60 -21.32 38.99 -15.83
CA THR A 60 -19.91 38.56 -15.86
C THR A 60 -19.70 37.22 -15.14
N SER A 61 -20.39 37.01 -14.01
CA SER A 61 -20.35 35.72 -13.30
C SER A 61 -20.94 34.60 -14.15
N ASP A 62 -22.03 34.86 -14.87
CA ASP A 62 -22.68 33.89 -15.75
C ASP A 62 -21.82 33.56 -16.97
N GLN A 63 -21.30 34.58 -17.67
CA GLN A 63 -20.34 34.41 -18.76
C GLN A 63 -19.12 33.58 -18.33
N ARG A 64 -18.58 33.86 -17.15
CA ARG A 64 -17.45 33.10 -16.59
C ARG A 64 -17.82 31.63 -16.35
N LYS A 65 -19.03 31.33 -15.87
CA LYS A 65 -19.49 29.93 -15.69
C LYS A 65 -19.60 29.20 -17.02
N ILE A 66 -20.11 29.86 -18.06
CA ILE A 66 -20.23 29.30 -19.41
C ILE A 66 -18.83 28.94 -19.94
N ILE A 67 -17.88 29.88 -19.87
CA ILE A 67 -16.49 29.64 -20.30
C ILE A 67 -15.87 28.49 -19.50
N PHE A 68 -16.07 28.45 -18.18
CA PHE A 68 -15.55 27.34 -17.36
C PHE A 68 -16.16 25.99 -17.77
N HIS A 69 -17.45 25.93 -18.07
CA HIS A 69 -18.08 24.70 -18.54
C HIS A 69 -17.49 24.23 -19.87
N GLU A 70 -17.14 25.14 -20.77
CA GLU A 70 -16.46 24.79 -22.02
C GLU A 70 -15.02 24.29 -21.77
N VAL A 71 -14.26 25.00 -20.93
CA VAL A 71 -12.88 24.65 -20.60
C VAL A 71 -12.80 23.30 -19.88
N ILE A 72 -13.68 23.04 -18.90
CA ILE A 72 -13.67 21.80 -18.10
C ILE A 72 -13.88 20.56 -18.98
N LYS A 73 -14.73 20.65 -20.01
CA LYS A 73 -14.95 19.54 -20.97
C LYS A 73 -13.66 19.11 -21.64
N ASN A 74 -12.80 20.06 -22.03
CA ASN A 74 -11.58 19.79 -22.79
C ASN A 74 -10.31 19.71 -21.93
N PHE A 75 -10.34 20.19 -20.69
CA PHE A 75 -9.17 20.35 -19.83
C PHE A 75 -8.36 19.05 -19.66
N ASN A 76 -9.03 17.94 -19.39
CA ASN A 76 -8.34 16.64 -19.20
C ASN A 76 -7.67 16.15 -20.49
N ILE A 77 -8.28 16.41 -21.65
CA ILE A 77 -7.73 16.06 -22.96
C ILE A 77 -6.51 16.93 -23.27
N TRP A 78 -6.61 18.25 -23.07
CA TRP A 78 -5.49 19.17 -23.25
C TRP A 78 -4.33 18.85 -22.32
N ARG A 79 -4.60 18.58 -21.04
CA ARG A 79 -3.59 18.16 -20.07
C ARG A 79 -2.89 16.88 -20.52
N ALA A 80 -3.63 15.86 -20.95
CA ALA A 80 -3.05 14.61 -21.45
C ALA A 80 -2.18 14.83 -22.70
N LYS A 81 -2.63 15.68 -23.65
CA LYS A 81 -1.86 16.03 -24.85
C LYS A 81 -0.56 16.75 -24.50
N ILE A 82 -0.62 17.77 -23.66
CA ILE A 82 0.56 18.56 -23.24
C ILE A 82 1.57 17.67 -22.50
N LEU A 83 1.10 16.80 -21.59
CA LEU A 83 1.97 15.88 -20.86
C LEU A 83 2.66 14.87 -21.80
N LYS A 84 1.93 14.35 -22.79
CA LYS A 84 2.51 13.47 -23.82
C LYS A 84 3.57 14.20 -24.66
N ILE A 85 3.26 15.39 -25.16
CA ILE A 85 4.20 16.21 -25.94
C ILE A 85 5.45 16.54 -25.13
N LYS A 86 5.28 16.95 -23.87
CA LYS A 86 6.40 17.21 -22.95
C LYS A 86 7.27 15.96 -22.74
N ALA A 87 6.66 14.79 -22.57
CA ALA A 87 7.40 13.54 -22.42
C ALA A 87 8.19 13.20 -23.69
N ILE A 88 7.60 13.37 -24.87
CA ILE A 88 8.26 13.13 -26.17
C ILE A 88 9.47 14.05 -26.33
N PHE A 89 9.32 15.36 -26.12
CA PHE A 89 10.45 16.29 -26.20
C PHE A 89 11.51 16.01 -25.13
N ALA A 90 11.12 15.63 -23.92
CA ALA A 90 12.07 15.22 -22.89
C ALA A 90 12.86 13.96 -23.27
N THR A 91 12.26 13.02 -24.01
CA THR A 91 12.97 11.85 -24.56
C THR A 91 13.86 12.22 -25.74
N LEU A 92 13.39 13.06 -26.67
CA LEU A 92 14.19 13.54 -27.82
C LEU A 92 15.41 14.34 -27.39
N ASN A 93 15.31 15.11 -26.30
CA ASN A 93 16.43 15.84 -25.71
C ASN A 93 17.55 14.93 -25.18
N ARG A 94 17.30 13.62 -25.00
CA ARG A 94 18.33 12.63 -24.62
C ARG A 94 19.03 12.01 -25.82
N PHE A 95 18.55 12.26 -27.03
CA PHE A 95 19.09 11.67 -28.25
C PHE A 95 20.25 12.53 -28.76
N SER A 96 21.23 11.89 -29.37
CA SER A 96 22.31 12.60 -30.05
C SER A 96 21.85 13.01 -31.45
N TYR A 97 22.08 14.27 -31.81
CA TYR A 97 21.82 14.77 -33.16
C TYR A 97 23.05 14.57 -34.04
N ASP A 98 22.88 13.83 -35.15
CA ASP A 98 23.91 13.67 -36.16
C ASP A 98 23.76 14.75 -37.24
N THR A 99 24.74 15.65 -37.33
CA THR A 99 24.73 16.78 -38.27
C THR A 99 24.88 16.35 -39.73
N GLY A 100 25.50 15.19 -39.99
CA GLY A 100 25.71 14.69 -41.35
C GLY A 100 24.43 14.19 -42.00
N SER A 101 23.73 13.28 -41.32
CA SER A 101 22.49 12.68 -41.83
C SER A 101 21.22 13.48 -41.46
N ARG A 102 21.34 14.51 -40.62
CA ARG A 102 20.20 15.23 -40.00
C ARG A 102 19.24 14.30 -39.26
N THR A 103 19.74 13.18 -38.74
CA THR A 103 18.95 12.20 -37.99
C THR A 103 19.25 12.26 -36.49
N LEU A 104 18.33 11.72 -35.69
CA LEU A 104 18.52 11.51 -34.26
C LEU A 104 18.92 10.06 -34.01
N VAL A 105 20.00 9.88 -33.26
CA VAL A 105 20.52 8.58 -32.86
C VAL A 105 20.35 8.41 -31.36
N ALA A 106 19.90 7.23 -30.93
CA ALA A 106 19.69 6.92 -29.53
C ALA A 106 20.01 5.46 -29.22
N ASP A 107 20.73 5.25 -28.12
CA ASP A 107 20.94 3.94 -27.54
C ASP A 107 19.87 3.67 -26.48
N CYS A 108 19.16 2.55 -26.59
CA CYS A 108 18.11 2.18 -25.66
C CYS A 108 18.20 0.72 -25.22
N TRP A 109 17.78 0.45 -23.99
CA TRP A 109 17.63 -0.91 -23.48
C TRP A 109 16.25 -1.45 -23.87
N CYS A 110 16.22 -2.59 -24.53
CA CYS A 110 14.99 -3.30 -24.90
C CYS A 110 15.10 -4.78 -24.49
N PRO A 111 14.08 -5.36 -23.85
CA PRO A 111 14.03 -6.81 -23.65
C PRO A 111 14.09 -7.53 -24.99
N SER A 112 14.94 -8.57 -25.09
CA SER A 112 15.12 -9.35 -26.33
C SER A 112 13.81 -9.92 -26.89
N VAL A 113 12.87 -10.28 -26.01
CA VAL A 113 11.53 -10.80 -26.34
C VAL A 113 10.62 -9.75 -27.01
N HIS A 114 10.94 -8.45 -26.90
CA HIS A 114 10.08 -7.37 -27.41
C HIS A 114 10.69 -6.59 -28.57
N VAL A 115 11.85 -7.02 -29.08
CA VAL A 115 12.54 -6.35 -30.21
C VAL A 115 11.66 -6.31 -31.46
N GLU A 116 10.96 -7.40 -31.78
CA GLU A 116 10.07 -7.45 -32.94
C GLU A 116 8.89 -6.47 -32.84
N LYS A 117 8.32 -6.31 -31.63
CA LYS A 117 7.23 -5.36 -31.39
C LYS A 117 7.67 -3.91 -31.58
N VAL A 118 8.91 -3.60 -31.20
CA VAL A 118 9.49 -2.26 -31.44
C VAL A 118 9.69 -2.05 -32.93
N LYS A 119 10.23 -3.04 -33.65
CA LYS A 119 10.41 -2.96 -35.11
C LYS A 119 9.09 -2.76 -35.84
N SER A 120 8.04 -3.50 -35.48
CA SER A 120 6.71 -3.32 -36.08
C SER A 120 6.14 -1.92 -35.79
N ALA A 121 6.30 -1.41 -34.57
CA ALA A 121 5.82 -0.07 -34.22
C ALA A 121 6.53 1.04 -35.01
N LEU A 122 7.83 0.88 -35.30
CA LEU A 122 8.59 1.81 -36.14
C LEU A 122 8.09 1.80 -37.60
N VAL A 123 7.80 0.61 -38.15
CA VAL A 123 7.24 0.49 -39.50
C VAL A 123 5.86 1.15 -39.58
N THR A 124 4.98 0.90 -38.61
CA THR A 124 3.65 1.55 -38.57
C THR A 124 3.76 3.08 -38.45
N ALA A 125 4.74 3.58 -37.69
CA ALA A 125 4.97 5.02 -37.58
C ALA A 125 5.46 5.63 -38.91
N GLN A 126 6.33 4.91 -39.63
CA GLN A 126 6.81 5.32 -40.95
C GLN A 126 5.67 5.37 -41.98
N GLU A 127 4.81 4.34 -42.00
CA GLU A 127 3.62 4.29 -42.87
C GLU A 127 2.64 5.43 -42.57
N ALA A 128 2.46 5.79 -41.30
CA ALA A 128 1.57 6.89 -40.91
C ALA A 128 2.09 8.27 -41.36
N GLU A 129 3.40 8.46 -41.45
CA GLU A 129 4.03 9.72 -41.88
C GLU A 129 4.24 9.80 -43.40
N ASN A 130 4.05 8.70 -44.14
CA ASN A 130 4.38 8.57 -45.56
C ASN A 130 5.84 9.01 -45.86
N SER A 131 6.77 8.63 -44.98
CA SER A 131 8.18 8.98 -45.13
C SER A 131 8.96 7.85 -45.80
N ASP A 132 9.78 8.20 -46.79
CA ASP A 132 10.70 7.26 -47.45
C ASP A 132 11.94 6.93 -46.59
N ILE A 133 12.15 7.65 -45.47
CA ILE A 133 13.30 7.43 -44.59
C ILE A 133 12.99 6.25 -43.65
N PRO A 134 13.72 5.12 -43.76
CA PRO A 134 13.46 3.97 -42.91
C PRO A 134 13.92 4.23 -41.47
N ALA A 135 13.07 3.88 -40.50
CA ALA A 135 13.46 3.83 -39.12
C ALA A 135 14.34 2.57 -38.87
N ILE A 136 15.64 2.78 -38.66
CA ILE A 136 16.61 1.70 -38.50
C ILE A 136 16.74 1.33 -37.02
N LEU A 137 16.57 0.05 -36.70
CA LEU A 137 16.86 -0.52 -35.38
C LEU A 137 18.01 -1.52 -35.51
N ASN A 138 19.12 -1.23 -34.83
CA ASN A 138 20.31 -2.09 -34.80
C ASN A 138 20.58 -2.61 -33.39
N THR A 139 20.98 -3.89 -33.28
CA THR A 139 21.36 -4.48 -32.00
C THR A 139 22.85 -4.31 -31.76
N ILE A 140 23.20 -3.55 -30.72
CA ILE A 140 24.59 -3.23 -30.37
C ILE A 140 25.04 -4.16 -29.24
N ARG A 141 26.24 -4.72 -29.35
CA ARG A 141 26.89 -5.44 -28.24
C ARG A 141 27.65 -4.44 -27.38
N THR A 142 27.39 -4.45 -26.07
CA THR A 142 28.02 -3.54 -25.10
C THR A 142 28.45 -4.29 -23.85
N ASN A 143 29.48 -3.77 -23.18
CA ASN A 143 29.95 -4.26 -21.88
C ASN A 143 29.29 -3.52 -20.70
N ARG A 144 28.39 -2.56 -20.97
CA ARG A 144 27.63 -1.87 -19.91
C ARG A 144 26.66 -2.84 -19.26
N GLN A 145 26.48 -2.72 -17.94
CA GLN A 145 25.51 -3.53 -17.21
C GLN A 145 24.08 -3.13 -17.63
N PRO A 146 23.29 -4.07 -18.18
CA PRO A 146 21.89 -3.81 -18.54
C PRO A 146 21.01 -3.71 -17.27
N PRO A 147 19.89 -2.98 -17.35
CA PRO A 147 18.92 -2.91 -16.26
C PRO A 147 18.20 -4.26 -16.08
N THR A 148 17.71 -4.50 -14.86
CA THR A 148 16.84 -5.64 -14.56
C THR A 148 15.40 -5.34 -14.93
N TYR A 149 14.72 -6.36 -15.44
CA TYR A 149 13.32 -6.28 -15.83
C TYR A 149 12.60 -7.56 -15.42
N TYR A 150 11.53 -7.41 -14.63
CA TYR A 150 10.67 -8.50 -14.20
C TYR A 150 9.30 -8.40 -14.86
N LEU A 151 8.81 -9.54 -15.36
CA LEU A 151 7.45 -9.67 -15.87
C LEU A 151 6.49 -9.83 -14.69
N ASN A 152 5.97 -8.71 -14.20
CA ASN A 152 5.07 -8.71 -13.05
C ASN A 152 3.61 -8.82 -13.48
N ASN A 153 2.89 -9.70 -12.78
CA ASN A 153 1.44 -9.79 -12.86
C ASN A 153 0.82 -8.98 -11.74
N LYS A 154 -0.47 -8.67 -11.88
CA LYS A 154 -1.27 -7.97 -10.86
C LYS A 154 -1.11 -8.53 -9.43
N PHE A 155 -0.89 -9.85 -9.32
CA PHE A 155 -0.63 -10.55 -8.07
C PHE A 155 0.81 -10.34 -7.55
N SER A 156 1.81 -10.52 -8.41
CA SER A 156 3.23 -10.51 -7.99
C SER A 156 3.82 -9.11 -7.82
N VAL A 157 3.22 -8.05 -8.40
CA VAL A 157 3.70 -6.66 -8.25
C VAL A 157 3.87 -6.26 -6.78
N GLY A 158 2.93 -6.64 -5.91
CA GLY A 158 3.02 -6.30 -4.49
C GLY A 158 4.24 -6.91 -3.80
N PHE A 159 4.50 -8.19 -4.06
CA PHE A 159 5.67 -8.90 -3.52
C PHE A 159 6.98 -8.42 -4.14
N GLN A 160 6.97 -8.08 -5.43
CA GLN A 160 8.14 -7.52 -6.09
C GLN A 160 8.52 -6.16 -5.48
N ASN A 161 7.54 -5.27 -5.27
CA ASN A 161 7.79 -3.97 -4.64
C ASN A 161 8.35 -4.11 -3.23
N LEU A 162 7.94 -5.15 -2.48
CA LEU A 162 8.48 -5.42 -1.14
C LEU A 162 9.97 -5.80 -1.20
N VAL A 163 10.37 -6.60 -2.19
CA VAL A 163 11.77 -6.98 -2.41
C VAL A 163 12.58 -5.80 -2.94
N ASP A 164 12.06 -5.09 -3.94
CA ASP A 164 12.75 -3.95 -4.56
C ASP A 164 12.95 -2.78 -3.57
N ALA A 165 12.11 -2.68 -2.54
CA ALA A 165 12.28 -1.71 -1.45
C ALA A 165 13.54 -1.97 -0.61
N TYR A 166 14.01 -3.22 -0.53
CA TYR A 166 15.29 -3.54 0.09
C TYR A 166 16.45 -3.28 -0.88
N GLY A 167 16.29 -3.71 -2.13
CA GLY A 167 17.26 -3.47 -3.18
C GLY A 167 16.87 -4.15 -4.49
N VAL A 168 17.26 -3.53 -5.60
CA VAL A 168 17.05 -4.10 -6.93
C VAL A 168 18.17 -5.12 -7.20
N ALA A 169 17.79 -6.36 -7.53
CA ALA A 169 18.76 -7.41 -7.83
C ALA A 169 19.59 -7.10 -9.08
N THR A 170 20.72 -7.79 -9.23
CA THR A 170 21.63 -7.62 -10.37
C THR A 170 21.12 -8.34 -11.63
N TYR A 171 21.71 -8.04 -12.78
CA TYR A 171 21.25 -8.59 -14.06
C TYR A 171 21.37 -10.12 -14.12
N LYS A 172 20.25 -10.78 -14.38
CA LYS A 172 20.07 -12.25 -14.42
C LYS A 172 20.31 -12.97 -13.09
N GLU A 173 20.29 -12.25 -11.98
CA GLU A 173 20.27 -12.86 -10.65
C GLU A 173 18.92 -13.53 -10.37
N ALA A 174 18.92 -14.55 -9.51
CA ALA A 174 17.70 -15.21 -9.07
C ALA A 174 16.81 -14.23 -8.29
N ASN A 175 15.57 -14.05 -8.74
CA ASN A 175 14.63 -13.13 -8.10
C ASN A 175 14.04 -13.75 -6.81
N PRO A 176 14.31 -13.19 -5.61
CA PRO A 176 13.77 -13.74 -4.38
C PRO A 176 12.26 -13.50 -4.22
N ALA A 177 11.67 -12.56 -4.96
CA ALA A 177 10.25 -12.23 -4.88
C ALA A 177 9.34 -13.44 -5.17
N LEU A 178 9.79 -14.36 -6.03
CA LEU A 178 9.05 -15.58 -6.34
C LEU A 178 8.83 -16.45 -5.10
N PHE A 179 9.87 -16.61 -4.28
CA PHE A 179 9.80 -17.42 -3.06
C PHE A 179 9.07 -16.67 -1.94
N MET A 180 9.29 -15.35 -1.86
CA MET A 180 8.63 -14.46 -0.90
C MET A 180 7.11 -14.46 -1.03
N ILE A 181 6.54 -14.80 -2.19
CA ILE A 181 5.08 -14.96 -2.35
C ILE A 181 4.50 -15.93 -1.30
N ILE A 182 5.22 -17.00 -0.96
CA ILE A 182 4.77 -18.03 -0.02
C ILE A 182 5.46 -17.90 1.33
N THR A 183 6.78 -17.75 1.34
CA THR A 183 7.56 -17.78 2.59
C THR A 183 7.24 -16.60 3.50
N PHE A 184 7.04 -15.39 2.94
CA PHE A 184 6.75 -14.21 3.76
C PHE A 184 5.39 -14.31 4.47
N PRO A 185 4.26 -14.59 3.78
CA PRO A 185 2.99 -14.82 4.47
C PRO A 185 3.00 -16.00 5.45
N PHE A 186 3.76 -17.06 5.14
CA PHE A 186 3.88 -18.23 6.02
C PHE A 186 4.64 -17.92 7.32
N LEU A 187 5.74 -17.18 7.25
CA LEU A 187 6.47 -16.73 8.44
C LEU A 187 5.64 -15.78 9.30
N PHE A 188 4.90 -14.87 8.66
CA PHE A 188 3.93 -14.03 9.35
C PHE A 188 2.89 -14.88 10.09
N ALA A 189 2.38 -15.93 9.44
CA ALA A 189 1.37 -16.82 10.03
C ALA A 189 1.88 -17.59 11.25
N ILE A 190 3.16 -17.99 11.30
CA ILE A 190 3.76 -18.63 12.47
C ILE A 190 3.77 -17.66 13.67
N MET A 191 4.01 -16.38 13.42
CA MET A 191 4.04 -15.32 14.43
C MET A 191 2.64 -14.88 14.88
N PHE A 192 1.69 -14.79 13.96
CA PHE A 192 0.33 -14.28 14.19
C PHE A 192 -0.71 -15.39 14.43
N GLY A 193 -0.29 -16.65 14.61
CA GLY A 193 -1.11 -17.87 14.53
C GLY A 193 -2.31 -17.97 15.48
N ASP A 194 -3.37 -17.22 15.20
CA ASP A 194 -4.70 -17.29 15.81
C ASP A 194 -5.74 -17.37 14.68
N ALA A 195 -6.52 -18.45 14.66
CA ALA A 195 -7.47 -18.68 13.60
C ALA A 195 -8.68 -17.73 13.66
N GLY A 196 -9.05 -17.22 14.85
CA GLY A 196 -10.12 -16.23 15.00
C GLY A 196 -9.76 -14.87 14.43
N HIS A 197 -8.58 -14.35 14.79
CA HIS A 197 -8.10 -13.07 14.25
C HIS A 197 -7.78 -13.16 12.75
N ALA A 198 -7.21 -14.28 12.30
CA ALA A 198 -6.94 -14.52 10.89
C ALA A 198 -8.19 -14.42 10.02
N LEU A 199 -9.35 -14.84 10.53
CA LEU A 199 -10.62 -14.79 9.82
C LEU A 199 -11.03 -13.33 9.50
N PHE A 200 -10.81 -12.39 10.42
CA PHE A 200 -11.01 -10.95 10.14
C PHE A 200 -10.06 -10.43 9.07
N ILE A 201 -8.79 -10.85 9.09
CA ILE A 201 -7.80 -10.48 8.08
C ILE A 201 -8.18 -11.04 6.70
N ILE A 202 -8.64 -12.29 6.64
CA ILE A 202 -9.13 -12.92 5.40
C ILE A 202 -10.31 -12.12 4.85
N PHE A 203 -11.30 -11.77 5.69
CA PHE A 203 -12.45 -10.99 5.22
C PHE A 203 -12.05 -9.59 4.75
N ALA A 204 -11.15 -8.90 5.46
CA ALA A 204 -10.62 -7.61 5.04
C ALA A 204 -9.86 -7.71 3.70
N GLY A 205 -8.97 -8.70 3.56
CA GLY A 205 -8.23 -8.96 2.32
C GLY A 205 -9.15 -9.32 1.16
N ALA A 206 -10.14 -10.20 1.39
CA ALA A 206 -11.11 -10.61 0.40
C ALA A 206 -11.99 -9.43 -0.05
N PHE A 207 -12.42 -8.57 0.88
CA PHE A 207 -13.16 -7.35 0.56
C PHE A 207 -12.38 -6.42 -0.37
N LEU A 208 -11.08 -6.21 -0.11
CA LEU A 208 -10.20 -5.39 -0.96
C LEU A 208 -10.04 -5.98 -2.37
N VAL A 209 -9.94 -7.31 -2.48
CA VAL A 209 -9.80 -8.01 -3.76
C VAL A 209 -11.12 -8.00 -4.56
N LEU A 210 -12.25 -8.25 -3.90
CA LEU A 210 -13.57 -8.29 -4.56
C LEU A 210 -14.01 -6.91 -5.06
N ARG A 211 -13.75 -5.83 -4.30
CA ARG A 211 -14.16 -4.47 -4.66
C ARG A 211 -13.09 -3.65 -5.38
N GLU A 212 -12.11 -4.30 -5.98
CA GLU A 212 -10.93 -3.64 -6.53
C GLU A 212 -11.24 -2.48 -7.51
N LYS A 213 -12.18 -2.67 -8.45
CA LYS A 213 -12.53 -1.65 -9.45
C LYS A 213 -13.11 -0.37 -8.82
N HIS A 214 -13.80 -0.49 -7.69
CA HIS A 214 -14.35 0.66 -6.98
C HIS A 214 -13.26 1.36 -6.18
N LEU A 215 -12.41 0.58 -5.50
CA LEU A 215 -11.34 1.06 -4.63
C LEU A 215 -10.17 1.68 -5.39
N SER A 216 -9.99 1.37 -6.69
CA SER A 216 -8.91 1.93 -7.51
C SER A 216 -8.94 3.46 -7.59
N LYS A 217 -10.08 4.11 -7.31
CA LYS A 217 -10.23 5.57 -7.25
C LYS A 217 -9.45 6.20 -6.08
N TYR A 218 -9.28 5.48 -4.99
CA TYR A 218 -8.62 5.93 -3.76
C TYR A 218 -7.16 5.48 -3.67
N LYS A 219 -6.57 5.05 -4.78
CA LYS A 219 -5.18 4.57 -4.83
C LYS A 219 -4.17 5.63 -4.39
N ASN A 220 -4.51 6.91 -4.50
CA ASN A 220 -3.60 8.02 -4.24
C ASN A 220 -3.55 8.43 -2.75
N ASP A 221 -4.41 7.88 -1.90
CA ASP A 221 -4.33 8.13 -0.45
C ASP A 221 -3.13 7.38 0.13
N GLU A 222 -2.36 8.00 1.02
CA GLU A 222 -1.08 7.42 1.49
C GLU A 222 -1.29 6.11 2.25
N MET A 223 -2.14 6.11 3.28
CA MET A 223 -2.39 4.92 4.11
C MET A 223 -3.18 3.86 3.35
N PHE A 224 -4.27 4.27 2.70
CA PHE A 224 -5.15 3.34 1.99
C PHE A 224 -4.52 2.80 0.70
N GLY A 225 -3.72 3.60 0.01
CA GLY A 225 -2.97 3.21 -1.19
C GLY A 225 -1.96 2.09 -0.91
N MET A 226 -1.26 2.13 0.24
CA MET A 226 -0.36 1.04 0.65
C MET A 226 -1.13 -0.26 0.91
N ILE A 227 -2.23 -0.20 1.67
CA ILE A 227 -3.08 -1.37 1.98
C ILE A 227 -3.67 -1.96 0.69
N TYR A 228 -4.14 -1.11 -0.23
CA TYR A 228 -4.67 -1.52 -1.51
C TYR A 228 -3.60 -2.18 -2.41
N ALA A 229 -2.38 -1.62 -2.43
CA ALA A 229 -1.25 -2.22 -3.15
C ALA A 229 -0.92 -3.62 -2.62
N GLY A 230 -0.97 -3.80 -1.29
CA GLY A 230 -0.71 -5.06 -0.58
C GLY A 230 -1.89 -6.03 -0.46
N ARG A 231 -3.03 -5.80 -1.12
CA ARG A 231 -4.27 -6.60 -0.92
C ARG A 231 -4.09 -8.12 -1.05
N TYR A 232 -3.26 -8.58 -1.98
CA TYR A 232 -2.98 -10.02 -2.15
C TYR A 232 -2.07 -10.56 -1.05
N ILE A 233 -1.13 -9.75 -0.55
CA ILE A 233 -0.24 -10.10 0.56
C ILE A 233 -1.09 -10.30 1.83
N ILE A 234 -1.98 -9.34 2.13
CA ILE A 234 -2.89 -9.41 3.29
C ILE A 234 -3.79 -10.65 3.21
N LEU A 235 -4.31 -10.97 2.02
CA LEU A 235 -5.14 -12.17 1.82
C LEU A 235 -4.35 -13.45 2.10
N LEU A 236 -3.14 -13.59 1.56
CA LEU A 236 -2.30 -14.77 1.82
C LEU A 236 -1.89 -14.86 3.30
N MET A 237 -1.54 -13.73 3.92
CA MET A 237 -1.21 -13.67 5.36
C MET A 237 -2.37 -14.17 6.22
N GLY A 238 -3.59 -13.74 5.91
CA GLY A 238 -4.79 -14.24 6.58
C GLY A 238 -5.01 -15.74 6.39
N LEU A 239 -4.89 -16.24 5.15
CA LEU A 239 -5.09 -17.67 4.85
C LEU A 239 -4.07 -18.57 5.55
N PHE A 240 -2.78 -18.21 5.51
CA PHE A 240 -1.76 -18.97 6.22
C PHE A 240 -1.92 -18.85 7.73
N SER A 241 -2.29 -17.67 8.26
CA SER A 241 -2.51 -17.49 9.69
C SER A 241 -3.70 -18.29 10.22
N PHE A 242 -4.73 -18.51 9.38
CA PHE A 242 -5.84 -19.38 9.72
C PHE A 242 -5.35 -20.84 9.80
N TYR A 243 -4.54 -21.27 8.82
CA TYR A 243 -3.92 -22.60 8.84
C TYR A 243 -3.03 -22.82 10.07
N THR A 244 -2.12 -21.91 10.40
CA THR A 244 -1.26 -22.03 11.58
C THR A 244 -2.04 -21.91 12.89
N GLY A 245 -3.08 -21.08 12.93
CA GLY A 245 -4.00 -20.99 14.07
C GLY A 245 -4.74 -22.31 14.35
N LEU A 246 -5.11 -23.06 13.30
CA LEU A 246 -5.65 -24.41 13.45
C LEU A 246 -4.60 -25.42 13.94
N ILE A 247 -3.35 -25.31 13.49
CA ILE A 247 -2.24 -26.14 14.02
C ILE A 247 -1.99 -25.86 15.50
N TYR A 248 -1.99 -24.58 15.92
CA TYR A 248 -1.86 -24.25 17.33
C TYR A 248 -3.12 -24.56 18.14
N ASN A 249 -4.25 -24.81 17.45
CA ASN A 249 -5.56 -25.00 18.05
C ASN A 249 -5.94 -23.83 18.98
N GLU A 250 -5.77 -22.60 18.46
CA GLU A 250 -6.10 -21.35 19.16
C GLU A 250 -7.07 -20.51 18.30
N ILE A 251 -8.27 -20.30 18.82
CA ILE A 251 -9.30 -19.39 18.28
C ILE A 251 -9.68 -18.42 19.40
N PHE A 252 -9.30 -17.14 19.28
CA PHE A 252 -9.55 -16.13 20.33
C PHE A 252 -9.10 -16.60 21.73
N SER A 253 -7.91 -17.22 21.80
CA SER A 253 -7.36 -17.83 23.02
C SER A 253 -8.19 -18.98 23.60
N LYS A 254 -9.04 -19.64 22.81
CA LYS A 254 -9.76 -20.88 23.17
C LYS A 254 -9.38 -22.00 22.20
N SER A 255 -9.30 -23.23 22.71
CA SER A 255 -9.05 -24.42 21.89
C SER A 255 -10.35 -25.09 21.47
N VAL A 256 -10.36 -25.68 20.27
CA VAL A 256 -11.51 -26.39 19.71
C VAL A 256 -11.29 -27.89 19.84
N TYR A 257 -12.30 -28.59 20.34
CA TYR A 257 -12.35 -30.03 20.37
C TYR A 257 -12.77 -30.58 19.00
N LEU A 258 -11.81 -30.76 18.09
CA LEU A 258 -12.06 -31.27 16.74
C LEU A 258 -12.06 -32.81 16.70
N PHE A 259 -11.11 -33.43 17.40
CA PHE A 259 -10.96 -34.87 17.53
C PHE A 259 -10.97 -35.28 19.01
N GLN A 260 -11.04 -36.58 19.25
CA GLN A 260 -10.89 -37.10 20.59
C GLN A 260 -9.51 -36.74 21.17
N SER A 261 -9.50 -36.23 22.40
CA SER A 261 -8.27 -35.94 23.15
C SER A 261 -7.43 -37.21 23.27
N SER A 262 -6.13 -37.09 23.02
CA SER A 262 -5.17 -38.17 23.22
C SER A 262 -4.87 -38.41 24.70
N TRP A 263 -5.24 -37.46 25.56
CA TRP A 263 -5.18 -37.62 27.01
C TRP A 263 -6.48 -38.21 27.54
N LEU A 264 -6.35 -39.29 28.29
CA LEU A 264 -7.46 -40.02 28.91
C LEU A 264 -7.69 -39.48 30.32
N LEU A 265 -8.95 -39.26 30.67
CA LEU A 265 -9.30 -38.96 32.06
C LEU A 265 -9.15 -40.22 32.92
N PRO A 266 -8.83 -40.08 34.22
CA PRO A 266 -8.63 -41.24 35.10
C PRO A 266 -9.83 -42.19 35.22
N SER A 267 -11.04 -41.73 34.89
CA SER A 267 -12.25 -42.56 34.82
C SER A 267 -12.26 -43.56 33.66
N GLU A 268 -11.42 -43.37 32.65
CA GLU A 268 -11.36 -44.22 31.44
C GLU A 268 -10.13 -45.13 31.40
N THR A 269 -9.20 -44.99 32.36
CA THR A 269 -8.02 -45.84 32.47
C THR A 269 -8.33 -47.16 33.18
N SER A 270 -7.75 -48.26 32.68
CA SER A 270 -7.87 -49.64 33.22
C SER A 270 -7.27 -49.84 34.62
N SER A 271 -6.85 -48.77 35.29
CA SER A 271 -6.27 -48.76 36.64
C SER A 271 -7.32 -48.70 37.76
N GLY A 272 -8.62 -48.66 37.45
CA GLY A 272 -9.68 -48.74 38.47
C GLY A 272 -9.72 -47.56 39.44
N LEU A 273 -9.09 -46.43 39.09
CA LEU A 273 -9.17 -45.19 39.86
C LEU A 273 -10.56 -44.58 39.66
N THR A 274 -11.41 -44.71 40.68
CA THR A 274 -12.75 -44.15 40.63
C THR A 274 -12.70 -42.63 40.77
N ILE A 275 -13.76 -41.93 40.32
CA ILE A 275 -13.95 -40.49 40.54
C ILE A 275 -13.80 -40.13 42.03
N ALA A 276 -14.11 -41.08 42.94
CA ALA A 276 -13.94 -40.94 44.37
C ALA A 276 -12.46 -40.89 44.82
N ASP A 277 -11.58 -41.67 44.19
CA ASP A 277 -10.14 -41.68 44.49
C ASP A 277 -9.46 -40.39 44.05
N LEU A 278 -9.87 -39.85 42.89
CA LEU A 278 -9.48 -38.52 42.43
C LEU A 278 -9.91 -37.43 43.41
N LYS A 279 -11.16 -37.48 43.89
CA LYS A 279 -11.70 -36.52 44.86
C LYS A 279 -10.95 -36.60 46.19
N ASN A 280 -10.51 -37.80 46.58
CA ASN A 280 -9.69 -38.04 47.78
C ASN A 280 -8.22 -37.60 47.62
N MET A 281 -7.65 -37.66 46.41
CA MET A 281 -6.33 -37.10 46.14
C MET A 281 -6.36 -35.56 46.14
N ILE A 282 -7.40 -34.96 45.55
CA ILE A 282 -7.61 -33.51 45.53
C ILE A 282 -7.85 -32.96 46.95
N SER A 283 -8.55 -33.71 47.82
CA SER A 283 -8.78 -33.30 49.21
C SER A 283 -7.55 -33.47 50.12
N LYS A 284 -6.60 -34.34 49.75
CA LYS A 284 -5.33 -34.54 50.48
C LYS A 284 -4.22 -33.62 50.01
N SER A 285 -4.25 -33.14 48.77
CA SER A 285 -3.32 -32.13 48.26
C SER A 285 -3.85 -30.73 48.58
N SER A 286 -3.11 -29.93 49.34
CA SER A 286 -3.42 -28.52 49.66
C SER A 286 -3.44 -27.58 48.44
N SER A 287 -3.32 -28.13 47.23
CA SER A 287 -3.31 -27.42 45.95
C SER A 287 -4.39 -28.01 45.05
N SER A 288 -5.21 -27.14 44.47
CA SER A 288 -6.38 -27.47 43.62
C SER A 288 -6.03 -28.06 42.24
N SER A 289 -4.86 -28.70 42.10
CA SER A 289 -4.28 -29.15 40.84
C SER A 289 -3.79 -30.59 40.93
N ALA A 290 -4.29 -31.46 40.06
CA ALA A 290 -3.82 -32.84 39.94
C ALA A 290 -2.67 -32.94 38.92
N ASN A 291 -1.60 -33.66 39.27
CA ASN A 291 -0.53 -34.01 38.33
C ASN A 291 -0.87 -35.34 37.66
N LEU A 292 -0.95 -35.35 36.34
CA LEU A 292 -1.19 -36.55 35.53
C LEU A 292 0.15 -37.07 35.01
N ASP A 293 0.47 -38.34 35.31
CA ASP A 293 1.65 -39.01 34.77
C ASP A 293 1.43 -39.38 33.29
N PRO A 294 2.27 -38.91 32.35
CA PRO A 294 2.14 -39.24 30.93
C PRO A 294 2.13 -40.75 30.64
N ALA A 295 2.82 -41.57 31.44
CA ALA A 295 2.92 -43.02 31.21
C ALA A 295 1.57 -43.75 31.37
N HIS A 296 0.65 -43.19 32.17
CA HIS A 296 -0.62 -43.81 32.51
C HIS A 296 -1.83 -43.11 31.88
N PHE A 297 -1.73 -41.80 31.60
CA PHE A 297 -2.86 -40.98 31.15
C PHE A 297 -2.71 -40.47 29.70
N SER A 298 -1.61 -40.75 29.03
CA SER A 298 -1.43 -40.44 27.60
C SER A 298 -1.72 -41.68 26.75
N SER A 299 -2.57 -41.54 25.74
CA SER A 299 -2.72 -42.57 24.71
C SER A 299 -1.42 -42.68 23.89
N SER A 300 -1.14 -43.85 23.34
CA SER A 300 0.03 -44.06 22.48
C SER A 300 0.01 -43.21 21.19
N ASN A 301 -1.15 -42.66 20.80
CA ASN A 301 -1.31 -41.92 19.56
C ASN A 301 -1.40 -40.41 19.82
N PRO A 302 -0.59 -39.57 19.15
CA PRO A 302 -0.69 -38.13 19.27
C PRO A 302 -2.00 -37.60 18.65
N TYR A 303 -2.38 -36.39 19.05
CA TYR A 303 -3.56 -35.72 18.51
C TYR A 303 -3.41 -35.55 16.99
N PRO A 304 -4.40 -35.93 16.16
CA PRO A 304 -4.20 -36.06 14.71
C PRO A 304 -3.79 -34.76 14.00
N ILE A 305 -4.30 -33.60 14.43
CA ILE A 305 -4.03 -32.31 13.78
C ILE A 305 -3.84 -31.23 14.85
N GLY A 306 -2.63 -30.71 14.96
CA GLY A 306 -2.32 -29.59 15.83
C GLY A 306 -2.12 -29.99 17.30
N ILE A 307 -2.41 -29.06 18.21
CA ILE A 307 -2.21 -29.25 19.65
C ILE A 307 -3.49 -29.75 20.32
N ASP A 308 -3.34 -30.73 21.20
CA ASP A 308 -4.46 -31.30 21.96
C ASP A 308 -5.17 -30.22 22.81
N PRO A 309 -6.51 -30.09 22.72
CA PRO A 309 -7.30 -29.12 23.51
C PRO A 309 -7.08 -29.19 25.02
N ILE A 310 -6.67 -30.35 25.57
CA ILE A 310 -6.48 -30.51 27.01
C ILE A 310 -5.43 -29.55 27.58
N TRP A 311 -4.44 -29.17 26.78
CA TRP A 311 -3.38 -28.23 27.17
C TRP A 311 -3.92 -26.85 27.52
N MET A 312 -5.10 -26.47 27.04
CA MET A 312 -5.72 -25.19 27.40
C MET A 312 -6.08 -25.11 28.89
N PHE A 313 -6.45 -26.25 29.48
CA PHE A 313 -6.85 -26.36 30.89
C PHE A 313 -5.67 -26.66 31.83
N ALA A 314 -4.51 -27.04 31.27
CA ALA A 314 -3.34 -27.41 32.04
C ALA A 314 -2.62 -26.17 32.63
N VAL A 315 -2.20 -26.26 33.89
CA VAL A 315 -1.44 -25.19 34.57
C VAL A 315 -0.04 -25.01 33.94
N ASN A 316 0.56 -26.11 33.47
CA ASN A 316 1.89 -26.12 32.86
C ASN A 316 1.91 -25.85 31.34
N LYS A 317 0.80 -25.36 30.76
CA LYS A 317 0.66 -25.13 29.30
C LYS A 317 1.75 -24.24 28.71
N ILE A 318 2.17 -23.21 29.45
CA ILE A 318 3.15 -22.23 28.98
C ILE A 318 4.52 -22.91 28.80
N SER A 319 4.90 -23.80 29.72
CA SER A 319 6.17 -24.53 29.63
C SER A 319 6.21 -25.43 28.39
N PHE A 320 5.12 -26.17 28.13
CA PHE A 320 4.99 -27.03 26.96
C PHE A 320 4.99 -26.22 25.65
N LEU A 321 4.12 -25.21 25.53
CA LEU A 321 3.98 -24.39 24.33
C LEU A 321 5.25 -23.61 24.01
N ASN A 322 5.95 -23.09 25.01
CA ASN A 322 7.21 -22.37 24.80
C ASN A 322 8.30 -23.31 24.27
N SER A 323 8.42 -24.52 24.84
CA SER A 323 9.38 -25.52 24.35
C SER A 323 9.08 -25.91 22.89
N PHE A 324 7.80 -26.11 22.56
CA PHE A 324 7.36 -26.39 21.20
C PHE A 324 7.68 -25.24 20.24
N LYS A 325 7.20 -24.03 20.54
CA LYS A 325 7.38 -22.83 19.70
C LYS A 325 8.86 -22.48 19.48
N MET A 326 9.70 -22.64 20.51
CA MET A 326 11.13 -22.41 20.37
C MET A 326 11.78 -23.42 19.41
N LYS A 327 11.49 -24.71 19.56
CA LYS A 327 12.06 -25.76 18.69
C LYS A 327 11.58 -25.62 17.25
N THR A 328 10.29 -25.34 17.03
CA THR A 328 9.76 -25.13 15.67
C THR A 328 10.36 -23.89 15.00
N SER A 329 10.54 -22.79 15.75
CA SER A 329 11.17 -21.56 15.24
C SER A 329 12.61 -21.81 14.75
N ILE A 330 13.40 -22.58 15.51
CA ILE A 330 14.76 -22.94 15.11
C ILE A 330 14.76 -23.80 13.85
N ILE A 331 13.87 -24.80 13.76
CA ILE A 331 13.78 -25.68 12.59
C ILE A 331 13.42 -24.88 11.32
N VAL A 332 12.38 -24.03 11.41
CA VAL A 332 11.96 -23.20 10.27
C VAL A 332 13.06 -22.22 9.86
N GLY A 333 13.70 -21.55 10.82
CA GLY A 333 14.81 -20.63 10.54
C GLY A 333 16.00 -21.32 9.88
N PHE A 334 16.36 -22.53 10.34
CA PHE A 334 17.44 -23.32 9.75
C PHE A 334 17.16 -23.65 8.27
N PHE A 335 15.97 -24.18 7.97
CA PHE A 335 15.61 -24.51 6.58
C PHE A 335 15.50 -23.28 5.68
N GLN A 336 15.01 -22.15 6.20
CA GLN A 336 14.95 -20.90 5.44
C GLN A 336 16.34 -20.37 5.09
N MET A 337 17.28 -20.36 6.04
CA MET A 337 18.67 -19.94 5.78
C MET A 337 19.38 -20.90 4.83
N LEU A 338 19.21 -22.21 5.03
CA LEU A 338 19.77 -23.24 4.15
C LEU A 338 19.26 -23.07 2.71
N PHE A 339 17.97 -22.78 2.54
CA PHE A 339 17.40 -22.48 1.23
C PHE A 339 18.04 -21.27 0.56
N GLY A 340 18.33 -20.20 1.31
CA GLY A 340 19.06 -19.04 0.80
C GLY A 340 20.46 -19.38 0.31
N ILE A 341 21.20 -20.22 1.05
CA ILE A 341 22.53 -20.70 0.65
C ILE A 341 22.44 -21.52 -0.65
N PHE A 342 21.44 -22.38 -0.80
CA PHE A 342 21.22 -23.12 -2.06
C PHE A 342 20.94 -22.20 -3.26
N LEU A 343 20.21 -21.10 -3.07
CA LEU A 343 19.99 -20.11 -4.14
C LEU A 343 21.31 -19.45 -4.58
N SER A 344 22.21 -19.17 -3.63
CA SER A 344 23.56 -18.68 -3.94
C SER A 344 24.33 -19.66 -4.82
N ALA A 345 24.30 -20.95 -4.48
CA ALA A 345 24.92 -22.00 -5.29
C ALA A 345 24.38 -22.05 -6.73
N ILE A 346 23.05 -21.92 -6.90
CA ILE A 346 22.42 -21.89 -8.23
C ILE A 346 22.90 -20.67 -9.02
N ASN A 347 23.04 -19.51 -8.37
CA ASN A 347 23.51 -18.28 -9.00
C ASN A 347 24.98 -18.40 -9.46
N ASN A 348 25.85 -18.92 -8.60
CA ASN A 348 27.27 -19.13 -8.92
C ASN A 348 27.45 -20.14 -10.06
N LYS A 349 26.61 -21.19 -10.09
CA LYS A 349 26.56 -22.14 -11.21
C LYS A 349 26.08 -21.48 -12.50
N PHE A 350 25.07 -20.62 -12.45
CA PHE A 350 24.52 -19.90 -13.61
C PHE A 350 25.54 -18.91 -14.21
N PHE A 351 26.29 -18.20 -13.38
CA PHE A 351 27.35 -17.28 -13.82
C PHE A 351 28.69 -17.95 -14.10
N HIS A 352 28.78 -19.28 -14.03
CA HIS A 352 29.99 -20.07 -14.25
C HIS A 352 31.18 -19.69 -13.33
N ARG A 353 30.90 -19.20 -12.12
CA ARG A 353 31.92 -18.81 -11.14
C ARG A 353 32.33 -20.00 -10.28
N LYS A 354 33.22 -20.84 -10.85
CA LYS A 354 33.65 -22.09 -10.21
C LYS A 354 34.35 -21.89 -8.86
N LEU A 355 35.15 -20.83 -8.72
CA LEU A 355 35.89 -20.56 -7.48
C LEU A 355 34.93 -20.25 -6.33
N GLU A 356 33.98 -19.33 -6.53
CA GLU A 356 32.95 -19.00 -5.55
C GLU A 356 32.11 -20.23 -5.19
N PHE A 357 31.79 -21.09 -6.17
CA PHE A 357 31.04 -22.31 -5.92
C PHE A 357 31.78 -23.35 -5.06
N TYR A 358 33.10 -23.52 -5.21
CA TYR A 358 33.84 -24.52 -4.41
C TYR A 358 34.39 -23.98 -3.09
N ALA A 359 34.55 -22.66 -2.97
CA ALA A 359 35.14 -22.03 -1.79
C ALA A 359 34.08 -21.48 -0.82
N GLU A 360 32.93 -21.02 -1.30
CA GLU A 360 31.89 -20.37 -0.48
C GLU A 360 30.66 -21.25 -0.23
N PHE A 361 30.42 -22.25 -1.07
CA PHE A 361 29.31 -23.21 -0.95
C PHE A 361 29.87 -24.61 -0.66
#